data_AF-A0A1S1GVY0-F1
#
_entry.id   AF-A0A1S1GVY0-F1
#
_cell.length_a   1.000
_cell.length_b   1.000
_cell.length_c   1.000
_cell.angle_alpha   90.00
_cell.angle_beta   90.00
_cell.angle_gamma   90.00
#
_symmetry.space_group_name_H-M   'P 1'
#
loop_
_entity.id
_entity.type
_entity.pdbx_description
1 polymer ?
#
loop_
_entity_poly.entity_id
_entity_poly.type
_entity_poly.pdbx_seq_one_letter_code
_entity_poly.pdbx_strand_id
1 'polypeptide(L)' 'MEKDGKALKVWAWIFIVLTVILPLFAIGSILCSIKYKKYEEKKGAQLLQISIIVVVVVVGINIIRMFT' A
#
# COMPACT_ATOMS: atom_id res chain seq x y z
N MET A 1 16.70 23.15 17.25
CA MET A 1 17.62 22.11 16.73
C MET A 1 17.42 20.76 17.42
N GLU A 2 17.58 20.62 18.74
CA GLU A 2 17.43 19.31 19.43
C GLU A 2 15.99 18.77 19.44
N LYS A 3 14.99 19.65 19.62
CA LYS A 3 13.56 19.30 19.56
C LYS A 3 13.11 18.90 18.14
N ASP A 4 13.65 19.56 17.13
CA ASP A 4 13.35 19.30 15.71
C ASP A 4 13.93 17.95 15.27
N GLY A 5 15.13 17.61 15.74
CA GLY A 5 15.72 16.29 15.50
C GLY A 5 14.94 15.14 16.13
N LYS A 6 14.39 15.34 17.34
CA LYS A 6 13.48 14.36 17.97
C LYS A 6 12.19 14.17 17.17
N ALA A 7 11.56 15.26 16.73
CA ALA A 7 10.37 15.19 15.90
C ALA A 7 10.65 14.45 14.58
N LEU A 8 11.74 14.80 13.89
CA LEU A 8 12.14 14.17 12.63
C LEU A 8 12.37 12.66 12.79
N LYS A 9 12.98 12.23 13.90
CA LYS A 9 13.16 10.81 14.21
C LYS A 9 11.83 10.06 14.40
N VAL A 10 10.86 10.67 15.08
CA VAL A 10 9.53 10.09 15.26
C VAL A 10 8.81 9.97 13.92
N TRP A 11 8.84 11.02 13.10
CA TRP A 11 8.25 10.99 11.75
C TRP A 11 8.90 9.94 10.85
N ALA A 12 10.24 9.85 10.84
CA ALA A 12 10.96 8.83 10.09
C ALA A 12 10.55 7.41 10.53
N TRP A 13 10.41 7.16 11.84
CA TRP A 13 9.95 5.88 12.36
C TRP A 13 8.52 5.55 11.90
N ILE A 14 7.61 6.52 11.95
CA ILE A 14 6.24 6.37 11.45
C ILE A 14 6.25 6.01 9.96
N PHE A 15 7.08 6.67 9.15
CA PHE A 15 7.22 6.35 7.73
C PHE A 15 7.76 4.93 7.51
N ILE A 16 8.78 4.51 8.25
CA ILE A 16 9.32 3.14 8.16
C ILE A 16 8.23 2.11 8.47
N VAL A 17 7.50 2.28 9.58
CA VAL A 17 6.42 1.37 9.95
C VAL A 17 5.33 1.35 8.87
N LEU A 18 4.95 2.52 8.33
CA LEU A 18 3.95 2.62 7.28
C LEU A 18 4.40 1.93 5.98
N THR A 19 5.68 2.04 5.61
CA THR A 19 6.22 1.38 4.42
C THR A 19 6.20 -0.15 4.51
N VAL A 20 6.26 -0.72 5.73
CA VAL A 20 6.14 -2.17 5.94
C VAL A 20 4.67 -2.61 5.94
N ILE A 21 3.78 -1.80 6.50
CA ILE A 21 2.35 -2.12 6.61
C ILE A 21 1.65 -2.05 5.25
N LEU A 22 1.98 -1.08 4.40
CA LEU A 22 1.37 -0.89 3.08
C LEU A 22 1.39 -2.16 2.18
N PRO A 23 2.52 -2.87 1.98
CA PRO A 23 2.54 -4.09 1.18
C PRO A 23 1.73 -5.23 1.82
N LEU A 24 1.67 -5.32 3.15
CA LEU A 24 0.81 -6.29 3.85
C LEU A 24 -0.68 -6.02 3.56
N PHE A 25 -1.10 -4.75 3.61
CA PHE A 25 -2.47 -4.36 3.27
C PHE A 25 -2.79 -4.59 1.79
N ALA A 26 -1.83 -4.37 0.89
CA ALA A 26 -1.99 -4.67 -0.52
C ALA A 26 -2.30 -6.17 -0.75
N ILE A 27 -1.49 -7.06 -0.18
CA ILE A 27 -1.70 -8.52 -0.28
C ILE A 27 -3.04 -8.91 0.35
N GLY A 28 -3.36 -8.37 1.53
CA GLY A 28 -4.64 -8.61 2.21
C GLY A 28 -5.84 -8.18 1.36
N SER A 29 -5.78 -7.02 0.70
CA SER A 29 -6.86 -6.51 -0.15
C SER A 29 -7.11 -7.39 -1.37
N ILE A 30 -6.05 -7.95 -1.97
CA ILE A 30 -6.15 -8.88 -3.11
C ILE A 30 -6.77 -10.20 -2.64
N LEU A 31 -6.31 -10.76 -1.51
CA LEU A 31 -6.85 -12.01 -0.96
C LEU A 31 -8.32 -11.89 -0.56
N CYS A 32 -8.71 -10.78 0.09
CA CYS A 32 -10.11 -10.50 0.42
C CYS A 32 -10.96 -10.37 -0.83
N SER A 33 -10.46 -9.71 -1.88
CA SER A 33 -11.17 -9.56 -3.15
C SER A 33 -11.33 -10.91 -3.87
N ILE A 34 -10.33 -11.78 -3.83
CA ILE A 34 -10.40 -13.16 -4.36
C ILE A 34 -11.44 -13.99 -3.58
N LYS A 35 -11.41 -13.92 -2.24
CA LYS A 35 -12.41 -14.62 -1.43
C LYS A 35 -13.82 -14.08 -1.69
N TYR A 36 -13.97 -12.76 -1.79
CA TYR A 36 -15.25 -12.12 -2.06
C TYR A 36 -15.80 -12.46 -3.46
N LYS A 37 -14.92 -12.61 -4.46
CA LYS A 37 -15.29 -13.07 -5.80
C LYS A 37 -15.99 -14.44 -5.79
N LYS A 38 -15.72 -15.30 -4.80
CA LYS A 38 -16.45 -16.58 -4.65
C LYS A 38 -17.91 -16.41 -4.22
N TYR A 39 -18.25 -15.29 -3.58
CA TYR A 39 -19.62 -14.99 -3.14
C TYR A 39 -20.35 -14.13 -4.18
N GLU A 40 -19.71 -13.07 -4.68
CA GLU A 40 -20.23 -12.23 -5.75
C GLU A 40 -19.17 -11.98 -6.83
N GLU A 41 -19.32 -12.65 -7.96
CA GLU A 41 -18.28 -12.70 -9.00
C GLU A 41 -18.04 -11.33 -9.66
N LYS A 42 -19.11 -10.60 -9.98
CA LYS A 42 -19.02 -9.28 -10.64
C LYS A 42 -18.39 -8.21 -9.75
N LYS A 43 -18.86 -8.09 -8.50
CA LYS A 43 -18.32 -7.10 -7.55
C LYS A 43 -16.91 -7.48 -7.08
N GLY A 44 -16.66 -8.77 -6.85
CA GLY A 44 -15.33 -9.26 -6.45
C GLY A 44 -14.29 -9.09 -7.55
N ALA A 45 -14.64 -9.29 -8.82
CA ALA A 45 -13.74 -9.00 -9.95
C ALA A 45 -13.39 -7.51 -10.04
N GLN A 46 -14.37 -6.62 -9.86
CA GLN A 46 -14.15 -5.18 -9.86
C GLN A 46 -13.22 -4.74 -8.72
N LEU A 47 -13.42 -5.26 -7.51
CA LEU A 47 -12.55 -5.00 -6.35
C LEU A 47 -11.12 -5.51 -6.56
N LEU A 48 -10.97 -6.72 -7.13
CA LEU A 48 -9.67 -7.28 -7.50
C LEU A 48 -8.93 -6.37 -8.47
N GLN A 49 -9.64 -5.89 -9.50
CA GLN A 49 -9.08 -5.04 -10.54
C GLN A 49 -8.61 -3.69 -9.96
N ILE A 50 -9.42 -3.09 -9.08
CA ILE A 50 -9.05 -1.86 -8.36
C ILE A 50 -7.80 -2.09 -7.48
N SER A 51 -7.78 -3.16 -6.68
CA SER A 51 -6.63 -3.47 -5.82
C SER A 51 -5.34 -3.67 -6.62
N ILE A 52 -5.41 -4.35 -7.77
CA ILE A 52 -4.26 -4.53 -8.66
C ILE A 52 -3.80 -3.18 -9.24
N ILE A 53 -4.72 -2.34 -9.73
CA ILE A 53 -4.38 -1.01 -10.27
C ILE A 53 -3.69 -0.16 -9.21
N VAL A 54 -4.22 -0.12 -7.99
CA VAL A 54 -3.64 0.65 -6.88
C VAL A 54 -2.21 0.18 -6.58
N VAL A 55 -1.96 -1.13 -6.54
CA VAL A 55 -0.62 -1.68 -6.34
C VAL A 55 0.33 -1.27 -7.46
N VAL A 56 -0.08 -1.38 -8.72
CA VAL A 56 0.75 -1.00 -9.88
C VAL A 56 1.09 0.49 -9.85
N VAL A 57 0.14 1.37 -9.53
CA VAL A 57 0.38 2.81 -9.42
C VAL A 57 1.37 3.12 -8.30
N VAL A 58 1.20 2.52 -7.11
CA VAL A 58 2.12 2.72 -5.98
C VAL A 58 3.52 2.23 -6.32
N VAL A 59 3.65 1.06 -6.96
CA VAL A 59 4.95 0.52 -7.40
C VAL A 59 5.57 1.43 -8.46
N GLY A 60 4.79 1.86 -9.46
CA GLY A 60 5.25 2.77 -10.51
C GLY A 60 5.78 4.10 -9.96
N ILE A 61 5.07 4.71 -9.02
CA ILE A 61 5.52 5.94 -8.35
C ILE A 61 6.82 5.70 -7.57
N ASN A 62 6.92 4.60 -6.82
CA ASN A 62 8.14 4.28 -6.06
C ASN A 62 9.34 4.04 -6.99
N ILE A 63 9.13 3.39 -8.13
CA ILE A 63 10.16 3.18 -9.15
C ILE A 63 10.61 4.52 -9.75
N ILE A 64 9.68 5.37 -10.19
CA ILE A 64 10.01 6.69 -10.75
C ILE A 64 10.83 7.51 -9.75
N ARG A 65 10.44 7.47 -8.47
CA ARG A 65 11.11 8.15 -7.36
C ARG A 65 12.46 7.55 -6.98
N MET A 66 12.78 6.34 -7.46
CA MET A 66 14.11 5.74 -7.33
C MET A 66 15.05 6.23 -8.45
N PHE A 67 14.50 6.68 -9.59
CA PHE A 67 15.26 7.14 -10.76
C PHE A 67 15.30 8.66 -10.93
N THR A 68 14.52 9.43 -10.14
CA THR A 68 14.45 10.90 -10.15
C THR A 68 14.79 11.44 -8.77
#